data_AF-A0A9E2IKA5-F1
#
_entry.id   AF-A0A9E2IKA5-F1
#
_cell.length_a   1.000
_cell.length_b   1.000
_cell.length_c   1.000
_cell.angle_alpha   90.00
_cell.angle_beta   90.00
_cell.angle_gamma   90.00
#
_symmetry.space_group_name_H-M   'P 1'
#
loop_
_entity.id
_entity.type
_entity.pdbx_description
1 polymer ?
#
loop_
_entity_poly.entity_id
_entity_poly.type
_entity_poly.pdbx_seq_one_letter_code
_entity_poly.pdbx_strand_id
1 'polypeptide(L)'
;MRKRTILMILIGQLFLLPLYAEKPKITENNPLRKITRGAVNTALCWVEIPRQTIKVNKEKGDIAGIFWGPVKGLTYTAGRFCVGVYEMATFLLPPYKPVVQPEFIFSDEEQED
;
A
#
# COMPACT_ATOMS: atom_id res chain seq x y z
N MET A 1 -9.38 -12.53 -42.46
CA MET A 1 -10.29 -13.13 -41.45
C MET A 1 -9.58 -13.53 -40.15
N ARG A 2 -8.45 -14.26 -40.18
CA ARG A 2 -7.66 -14.65 -38.97
C ARG A 2 -7.34 -13.52 -37.98
N LYS A 3 -6.98 -12.31 -38.46
CA LYS A 3 -6.61 -11.17 -37.58
C LYS A 3 -7.79 -10.62 -36.75
N ARG A 4 -9.01 -10.63 -37.30
CA ARG A 4 -10.23 -10.17 -36.60
C ARG A 4 -10.68 -11.17 -35.53
N THR A 5 -10.50 -12.47 -35.79
CA THR A 5 -10.77 -13.53 -34.81
C THR A 5 -9.78 -13.47 -33.64
N ILE A 6 -8.49 -13.25 -33.91
CA ILE A 6 -7.46 -13.09 -32.85
C ILE A 6 -7.75 -11.86 -31.97
N LEU A 7 -8.16 -10.75 -32.58
CA LEU A 7 -8.53 -9.55 -31.84
C LEU A 7 -9.75 -9.77 -30.93
N MET A 8 -10.76 -10.49 -31.40
CA MET A 8 -11.93 -10.83 -30.57
C MET A 8 -11.59 -11.81 -29.43
N ILE A 9 -10.64 -12.72 -29.63
CA ILE A 9 -10.15 -13.61 -28.56
C ILE A 9 -9.38 -12.79 -27.50
N LEU A 10 -8.54 -11.84 -27.90
CA LEU A 10 -7.81 -10.96 -26.98
C LEU A 10 -8.75 -10.04 -26.18
N ILE A 11 -9.77 -9.47 -26.82
CA ILE A 11 -10.78 -8.64 -26.15
C ILE A 11 -11.66 -9.50 -25.21
N GLY A 12 -11.99 -10.73 -25.60
CA GLY A 12 -12.71 -11.68 -24.76
C GLY A 12 -11.91 -12.09 -23.51
N GLN A 13 -10.59 -12.27 -23.63
CA GLN A 13 -9.73 -12.49 -22.47
C GLN A 13 -9.68 -11.29 -21.53
N LEU A 14 -9.72 -10.06 -22.08
CA LEU A 14 -9.79 -8.84 -21.27
C LEU A 14 -11.13 -8.70 -20.54
N PHE A 15 -12.23 -9.15 -21.16
CA PHE A 15 -13.59 -9.10 -20.60
C PHE A 15 -13.85 -10.16 -19.51
N LEU A 16 -13.05 -11.23 -19.46
CA LEU A 16 -13.10 -12.27 -18.43
C LEU A 16 -12.26 -11.92 -17.18
N LEU A 17 -11.38 -10.91 -17.25
CA LEU A 17 -10.58 -10.46 -16.10
C LEU A 17 -11.41 -10.09 -14.85
N PRO A 18 -12.60 -9.46 -14.93
CA PRO A 18 -13.41 -9.17 -13.75
C PRO A 18 -14.08 -10.41 -13.14
N LEU A 19 -14.18 -11.52 -13.90
CA LEU A 19 -14.70 -12.81 -13.41
C LEU A 19 -13.65 -13.59 -12.60
N TYR A 20 -12.36 -13.33 -12.83
CA TYR A 20 -11.25 -13.82 -12.00
C TYR A 20 -10.90 -12.88 -10.84
N ALA A 21 -11.59 -11.75 -10.70
CA ALA A 21 -11.49 -10.87 -9.55
C ALA A 21 -12.30 -11.44 -8.37
N GLU A 22 -11.99 -12.68 -7.96
CA GLU A 22 -12.34 -13.14 -6.63
C GLU A 22 -11.59 -12.23 -5.66
N LYS A 23 -12.31 -11.36 -4.95
CA LYS A 23 -11.72 -10.51 -3.91
C LYS A 23 -11.10 -11.45 -2.89
N PRO A 24 -9.76 -11.59 -2.81
CA PRO A 24 -9.18 -12.40 -1.77
C PRO A 24 -9.65 -11.81 -0.45
N LYS A 25 -10.14 -12.66 0.44
CA LYS A 25 -10.36 -12.31 1.85
C LYS A 25 -9.08 -11.60 2.31
N ILE A 26 -9.18 -10.32 2.69
CA ILE A 26 -8.06 -9.45 3.07
C ILE A 26 -7.14 -10.10 4.14
N THR A 27 -7.62 -11.14 4.80
CA THR A 27 -6.95 -11.96 5.82
C THR A 27 -5.89 -12.97 5.33
N GLU A 28 -5.82 -13.34 4.05
CA GLU A 28 -4.73 -14.23 3.60
C GLU A 28 -3.45 -13.42 3.38
N ASN A 29 -2.69 -13.24 4.46
CA ASN A 29 -1.29 -12.88 4.34
C ASN A 29 -0.62 -14.01 3.54
N ASN A 30 -0.29 -13.77 2.27
CA ASN A 30 0.44 -14.70 1.42
C ASN A 30 1.71 -14.00 0.91
N PRO A 31 2.71 -14.75 0.40
CA PRO A 31 3.98 -14.17 -0.07
C PRO A 31 3.78 -13.04 -1.09
N LEU A 32 2.78 -13.15 -1.96
CA LEU A 32 2.43 -12.14 -2.95
C LEU A 32 1.92 -10.84 -2.31
N ARG A 33 1.07 -10.93 -1.29
CA ARG A 33 0.56 -9.78 -0.54
C ARG A 33 1.68 -9.09 0.25
N LYS A 34 2.62 -9.87 0.77
CA LYS A 34 3.79 -9.35 1.50
C LYS A 34 4.74 -8.57 0.59
N ILE A 35 5.03 -9.08 -0.62
CA ILE A 35 5.87 -8.34 -1.57
C ILE A 35 5.16 -7.11 -2.14
N THR A 36 3.85 -7.18 -2.42
CA THR A 36 3.10 -6.00 -2.90
C THR A 36 3.01 -4.93 -1.83
N ARG A 37 2.72 -5.30 -0.58
CA ARG A 37 2.78 -4.38 0.56
C ARG A 37 4.15 -3.75 0.71
N GLY A 38 5.21 -4.57 0.68
CA GLY A 38 6.58 -4.09 0.79
C GLY A 38 6.94 -3.10 -0.32
N ALA A 39 6.58 -3.41 -1.56
CA ALA A 39 6.82 -2.54 -2.72
C ALA A 39 6.04 -1.22 -2.62
N VAL A 40 4.75 -1.27 -2.28
CA VAL A 40 3.91 -0.07 -2.14
C VAL A 40 4.41 0.82 -1.00
N ASN A 41 4.70 0.25 0.17
CA ASN A 41 5.20 1.02 1.31
C ASN A 41 6.56 1.65 1.02
N THR A 42 7.44 0.96 0.30
CA THR A 42 8.74 1.52 -0.10
C THR A 42 8.59 2.62 -1.16
N ALA A 43 7.75 2.41 -2.17
CA ALA A 43 7.61 3.37 -3.28
C ALA A 43 6.85 4.65 -2.88
N LEU A 44 5.86 4.52 -1.99
CA LEU A 44 4.97 5.62 -1.64
C LEU A 44 5.25 6.22 -0.25
N CYS A 45 6.28 5.77 0.48
CA CYS A 45 6.59 6.25 1.85
C CYS A 45 6.74 7.77 1.96
N TRP A 46 7.14 8.47 0.91
CA TRP A 46 7.30 9.93 0.90
C TRP A 46 5.98 10.69 1.09
N VAL A 47 4.84 10.05 0.79
CA VAL A 47 3.49 10.61 0.98
C VAL A 47 3.15 10.78 2.47
N GLU A 48 3.87 10.11 3.37
CA GLU A 48 3.71 10.34 4.82
C GLU A 48 4.07 11.77 5.23
N ILE A 49 4.97 12.46 4.49
CA ILE A 49 5.34 13.84 4.80
C ILE A 49 4.15 14.80 4.70
N PRO A 50 3.47 14.92 3.54
CA PRO A 50 2.28 15.77 3.45
C PRO A 50 1.11 15.24 4.31
N ARG A 51 0.93 13.91 4.42
CA ARG A 51 -0.14 13.31 5.24
C ARG A 51 0.00 13.70 6.72
N GLN A 52 1.17 13.54 7.31
CA GLN A 52 1.42 13.90 8.70
C GLN A 52 1.41 15.43 8.91
N THR A 53 1.83 16.20 7.91
CA THR A 53 1.75 17.68 7.96
C THR A 53 0.30 18.16 8.06
N ILE A 54 -0.59 17.62 7.23
CA ILE A 54 -2.03 17.93 7.29
C ILE A 54 -2.64 17.43 8.61
N LYS A 55 -2.26 16.23 9.06
CA LYS A 55 -2.75 15.66 10.34
C LYS A 55 -2.35 16.53 11.53
N VAL A 56 -1.08 16.90 11.64
CA VAL A 56 -0.59 17.77 12.72
C VAL A 56 -1.20 19.16 12.64
N ASN A 57 -1.37 19.73 11.44
CA ASN A 57 -2.06 21.01 11.28
C ASN A 57 -3.48 20.93 11.86
N LYS A 58 -4.27 19.91 11.50
CA LYS A 58 -5.64 19.72 12.03
C LYS A 58 -5.67 19.51 13.54
N GLU A 59 -4.69 18.81 14.11
CA GLU A 59 -4.64 18.49 15.54
C GLU A 59 -4.10 19.63 16.42
N LYS A 60 -3.15 20.41 15.90
CA LYS A 60 -2.33 21.34 16.71
C LYS A 60 -2.20 22.76 16.13
N GLY A 61 -2.83 23.03 14.98
CA GLY A 61 -2.80 24.31 14.28
C GLY A 61 -1.64 24.49 13.30
N ASP A 62 -1.71 25.57 12.52
CA ASP A 62 -0.83 25.81 11.35
C ASP A 62 0.66 25.82 11.69
N ILE A 63 1.05 26.47 12.79
CA ILE A 63 2.47 26.59 13.20
C ILE A 63 3.05 25.21 13.50
N ALA A 64 2.32 24.39 14.27
CA ALA A 64 2.74 23.02 14.54
C ALA A 64 2.72 22.17 13.27
N GLY A 65 1.76 22.39 12.37
CA GLY A 65 1.71 21.75 11.06
C GLY A 65 3.00 21.97 10.26
N ILE A 66 3.46 23.22 10.14
CA ILE A 66 4.64 23.58 9.33
C ILE A 66 5.94 23.04 9.92
N PHE A 67 6.13 23.11 11.25
CA PHE A 67 7.39 22.73 11.87
C PHE A 67 7.43 21.27 12.35
N TRP A 68 6.36 20.79 12.98
CA TRP A 68 6.30 19.44 13.55
C TRP A 68 5.77 18.40 12.56
N GLY A 69 4.90 18.80 11.64
CA GLY A 69 4.35 17.96 10.59
C GLY A 69 5.40 17.24 9.74
N PRO A 70 6.37 17.97 9.14
CA PRO A 70 7.40 17.35 8.31
C PRO A 70 8.32 16.41 9.10
N VAL A 71 8.67 16.76 10.34
CA VAL A 71 9.52 15.92 11.21
C VAL A 71 8.82 14.60 11.51
N LYS A 72 7.54 14.66 11.91
CA LYS A 72 6.70 13.48 12.11
C LYS A 72 6.53 12.69 10.80
N GLY A 73 6.35 13.38 9.69
CA GLY A 73 6.29 12.77 8.36
C GLY A 73 7.53 11.95 8.03
N LEU A 74 8.72 12.51 8.28
CA LEU A 74 10.00 11.87 8.00
C LEU A 74 10.20 10.58 8.81
N THR A 75 9.79 10.56 10.08
CA THR A 75 9.89 9.35 10.91
C THR A 75 8.99 8.24 10.40
N TYR A 76 7.76 8.56 9.98
CA TYR A 76 6.85 7.60 9.36
C TYR A 76 7.35 7.14 7.98
N THR A 77 7.90 8.04 7.17
CA THR A 77 8.54 7.70 5.89
C THR A 77 9.67 6.69 6.11
N ALA A 78 10.58 6.96 7.06
CA ALA A 78 11.69 6.05 7.37
C ALA A 78 11.19 4.67 7.85
N GLY A 79 10.18 4.65 8.73
CA GLY A 79 9.56 3.41 9.20
C GLY A 79 8.95 2.58 8.06
N ARG A 80 8.13 3.21 7.21
CA ARG A 80 7.52 2.54 6.05
C ARG A 80 8.54 2.05 5.04
N PHE A 81 9.60 2.82 4.80
CA PHE A 81 10.67 2.42 3.89
C PHE A 81 11.41 1.19 4.42
N CYS A 82 11.88 1.23 5.68
CA CYS A 82 12.60 0.11 6.28
C CYS A 82 11.76 -1.17 6.33
N VAL A 83 10.49 -1.06 6.74
CA VAL A 83 9.57 -2.20 6.77
C VAL A 83 9.27 -2.69 5.37
N GLY A 84 9.09 -1.79 4.41
CA GLY A 84 8.82 -2.17 3.02
C GLY A 84 9.97 -2.95 2.40
N VAL A 85 11.21 -2.49 2.60
CA VAL A 85 12.43 -3.20 2.16
C VAL A 85 12.54 -4.55 2.86
N TYR A 86 12.29 -4.61 4.17
CA TYR A 86 12.31 -5.85 4.94
C TYR A 86 11.27 -6.86 4.42
N GLU A 87 10.06 -6.41 4.09
CA GLU A 87 8.99 -7.25 3.57
C GLU A 87 9.29 -7.79 2.17
N MET A 88 9.89 -6.96 1.31
CA MET A 88 10.38 -7.40 0.01
C MET A 88 11.54 -8.39 0.14
N ALA A 89 12.46 -8.20 1.07
CA ALA A 89 13.59 -9.11 1.29
C ALA A 89 13.15 -10.45 1.88
N THR A 90 12.08 -10.45 2.70
CA THR A 90 11.62 -11.64 3.43
C THR A 90 10.32 -12.23 2.88
N PHE A 91 9.88 -11.86 1.67
CA PHE A 91 8.54 -12.19 1.19
C PHE A 91 8.22 -13.69 1.12
N LEU A 92 9.25 -14.53 0.92
CA LEU A 92 9.13 -16.00 0.89
C LEU A 92 8.99 -16.65 2.27
N LEU A 93 9.33 -15.92 3.34
CA LEU A 93 9.14 -16.40 4.70
C LEU A 93 7.65 -16.45 5.06
N PRO A 94 7.25 -17.27 6.06
CA PRO A 94 5.88 -17.39 6.49
C PRO A 94 5.23 -16.01 6.69
N PRO A 95 4.01 -15.85 6.16
CA PRO A 95 3.36 -14.56 6.16
C PRO A 95 2.88 -14.19 7.56
N TYR A 96 2.98 -12.91 7.91
CA TYR A 96 2.64 -12.38 9.23
C TYR A 96 1.83 -11.08 9.07
N LYS A 97 1.18 -10.62 10.16
CA LYS A 97 0.35 -9.41 10.17
C LYS A 97 1.16 -8.15 9.76
N PRO A 98 0.58 -7.12 9.13
CA PRO A 98 1.32 -5.91 8.78
C PRO A 98 2.11 -5.33 9.98
N VAL A 99 3.42 -5.05 9.80
CA VAL A 99 4.23 -4.41 10.87
C VAL A 99 3.85 -2.93 11.03
N VAL A 100 3.50 -2.28 9.92
CA VAL A 100 3.07 -0.87 9.89
C VAL A 100 1.59 -0.82 9.57
N GLN A 101 0.86 -0.06 10.37
CA GLN A 101 -0.55 0.25 10.16
C GLN A 101 -0.71 1.74 9.78
N PRO A 102 -1.63 2.09 8.87
CA PRO A 102 -2.41 1.18 8.03
C PRO A 102 -1.52 0.43 7.04
N GLU A 103 -1.98 -0.76 6.63
CA GLU A 103 -1.21 -1.71 5.81
C GLU A 103 -0.65 -1.06 4.54
N PHE A 104 -1.49 -0.29 3.85
CA PHE A 104 -1.10 0.59 2.76
C PHE A 104 -1.37 2.05 3.16
N ILE A 105 -0.64 2.98 2.56
CA ILE A 105 -0.71 4.42 2.88
C ILE A 105 -2.11 5.02 2.68
N PHE A 106 -2.87 4.51 1.71
CA PHE A 106 -4.22 4.97 1.39
C PHE A 106 -5.32 4.08 1.97
N SER A 107 -4.96 3.07 2.75
CA SER A 107 -5.95 2.27 3.48
C SER A 107 -6.44 3.05 4.69
N ASP A 108 -7.69 2.80 5.04
CA ASP A 108 -8.24 3.26 6.32
C ASP A 108 -7.43 2.63 7.46
N GLU A 109 -7.29 3.39 8.55
CA GLU A 109 -6.71 2.87 9.78
C GLU A 109 -7.69 1.80 10.30
N GLU A 110 -7.32 0.52 10.22
CA GLU A 110 -8.14 -0.55 10.80
C GLU A 110 -8.35 -0.22 12.28
N GLN A 111 -9.61 -0.07 12.69
CA GLN A 111 -9.95 0.03 14.10
C GLN A 111 -9.72 -1.36 14.71
N GLU A 112 -8.79 -1.46 15.66
CA GLU A 112 -8.67 -2.64 16.51
C GLU A 112 -9.97 -2.76 17.33
N ASP A 113 -10.87 -3.66 16.92
CA ASP A 113 -11.96 -4.20 17.76
C ASP A 113 -11.40 -5.16 18.82
#